data_AF-A0A8I1TF50-F1
#
_entry.id   AF-A0A8I1TF50-F1
#
_cell.length_a   1.000
_cell.length_b   1.000
_cell.length_c   1.000
_cell.angle_alpha   90.00
_cell.angle_beta   90.00
_cell.angle_gamma   90.00
#
_symmetry.space_group_name_H-M   'P 1'
#
loop_
_entity.id
_entity.type
_entity.pdbx_description
1 polymer ?
#
loop_
_entity_poly.entity_id
_entity_poly.type
_entity_poly.pdbx_seq_one_letter_code
_entity_poly.pdbx_strand_id
1 'polypeptide(L)'
;MADTMSLTAPYTDPGLGAALRRAERPNRLRALALALPALVFLLVTFAAPIGVFLTTAVRNPEVHEILPQTTVALEGWDGQATPGEEVFAALAADLARARQNNTAATLGKRLNYESPGMRSRIMSVTRKLDGFAAGPLAPQFIAIDAAWGQPDLWAIIQRNAAPVTPYYLLTSVDLGQDAAGGIVRVAQDQAVFLDILGRTLWIAGLVTVATLLLGFPTAYVISLAPARIAGFLLLMVLLPLWTSLLVRTTAWVVLLQTDGVINQVLLALGLTSEKLQLMLTRFGTVTAMTHIQLPFTILPILSVMKTIPAGQLRAARSLGAPAFSAFWRVYAPQTLPGVAAGCLMTFILSLGYYITPALVGGPRDQMISNFIATYINRDLNWGMAAALACLLLFMTLSIYLLFLRLVGAERIKLG
;
A
#
# COMPACT_ATOMS: atom_id res chain seq x y z
N MET A 1 23.23 36.15 -61.41
CA MET A 1 24.20 35.61 -60.43
C MET A 1 23.66 35.92 -59.05
N ALA A 2 23.12 34.91 -58.37
CA ALA A 2 22.65 35.01 -57.00
C ALA A 2 23.29 33.87 -56.22
N ASP A 3 24.20 34.21 -55.32
CA ASP A 3 24.88 33.27 -54.43
C ASP A 3 23.91 32.79 -53.35
N THR A 4 23.66 31.49 -53.34
CA THR A 4 22.94 30.77 -52.29
C THR A 4 23.83 30.61 -51.07
N MET A 5 23.51 31.36 -50.00
CA MET A 5 24.13 31.20 -48.68
C MET A 5 23.66 29.88 -48.04
N SER A 6 24.48 28.84 -48.08
CA SER A 6 24.22 27.60 -47.33
C SER A 6 24.69 27.75 -45.89
N LEU A 7 23.78 27.69 -44.93
CA LEU A 7 24.11 27.63 -43.50
C LEU A 7 24.68 26.24 -43.16
N THR A 8 26.00 26.17 -43.00
CA THR A 8 26.67 24.97 -42.44
C THR A 8 26.29 24.79 -40.97
N ALA A 9 25.97 23.54 -40.60
CA ALA A 9 25.53 23.16 -39.26
C ALA A 9 26.57 23.52 -38.15
N PRO A 10 26.13 23.74 -36.89
CA PRO A 10 27.04 24.13 -35.81
C PRO A 10 28.06 23.02 -35.50
N TYR A 11 29.34 23.38 -35.48
CA TYR A 11 30.44 22.51 -35.06
C TYR A 11 30.30 22.20 -33.56
N THR A 12 29.90 20.98 -33.21
CA THR A 12 29.88 20.52 -31.81
C THR A 12 31.27 20.00 -31.43
N ASP A 13 32.05 20.81 -30.72
CA ASP A 13 33.36 20.39 -30.22
C ASP A 13 33.17 19.33 -29.10
N PRO A 14 33.60 18.07 -29.30
CA PRO A 14 33.44 17.00 -28.33
C PRO A 14 34.17 17.26 -26.98
N GLY A 15 35.12 18.19 -26.94
CA GLY A 15 35.84 18.58 -25.71
C GLY A 15 35.07 19.55 -24.80
N LEU A 16 34.17 20.38 -25.35
CA LEU A 16 33.50 21.46 -24.63
C LEU A 16 32.59 20.92 -23.52
N GLY A 17 31.85 19.84 -23.80
CA GLY A 17 30.97 19.19 -22.84
C GLY A 17 31.70 18.54 -21.66
N ALA A 18 32.95 18.10 -21.88
CA ALA A 18 33.80 17.55 -20.82
C ALA A 18 34.43 18.65 -19.96
N ALA A 19 34.83 19.77 -20.57
CA ALA A 19 35.35 20.95 -19.89
C ALA A 19 34.27 21.63 -19.03
N LEU A 20 33.05 21.81 -19.55
CA LEU A 20 31.91 22.37 -18.80
C LEU A 20 31.55 21.50 -17.59
N ARG A 21 31.48 20.17 -17.76
CA ARG A 21 31.24 19.24 -16.64
C ARG A 21 32.32 19.33 -15.57
N ARG A 22 33.59 19.57 -15.92
CA ARG A 22 34.67 19.78 -14.93
C ARG A 22 34.55 21.13 -14.22
N ALA A 23 34.17 22.19 -14.93
CA ALA A 23 33.97 23.52 -14.35
C ALA A 23 32.75 23.56 -13.41
N GLU A 24 31.69 22.80 -13.71
CA GLU A 24 30.47 22.76 -12.89
C GLU A 24 30.55 21.78 -11.70
N ARG A 25 31.46 20.80 -11.72
CA ARG A 25 31.66 19.83 -10.62
C ARG A 25 31.70 20.45 -9.22
N PRO A 26 32.51 21.50 -8.94
CA PRO A 26 32.54 22.11 -7.59
C PRO A 26 31.20 22.74 -7.19
N ASN A 27 30.48 23.37 -8.12
CA ASN A 27 29.16 23.93 -7.85
C ASN A 27 28.12 22.84 -7.60
N ARG A 28 28.16 21.75 -8.38
CA ARG A 28 27.29 20.59 -8.19
C ARG A 28 27.57 19.85 -6.87
N LEU A 29 28.85 19.74 -6.49
CA LEU A 29 29.25 19.16 -5.20
C LEU A 29 28.80 20.05 -4.03
N ARG A 30 28.90 21.38 -4.14
CA ARG A 30 28.36 22.30 -3.13
C ARG A 30 26.84 22.21 -3.01
N ALA A 31 26.11 22.15 -4.14
CA ALA A 31 24.67 21.96 -4.14
C ALA A 31 24.27 20.61 -3.50
N LEU A 32 24.98 19.52 -3.84
CA LEU A 32 24.78 18.21 -3.21
C LEU A 32 25.11 18.23 -1.72
N ALA A 33 26.19 18.90 -1.31
CA ALA A 33 26.56 19.03 0.11
C ALA A 33 25.50 19.79 0.92
N LEU A 34 24.84 20.80 0.33
CA LEU A 34 23.73 21.51 0.97
C LEU A 34 22.46 20.64 1.10
N ALA A 35 22.20 19.76 0.13
CA ALA A 35 21.06 18.83 0.17
C ALA A 35 21.34 17.56 1.00
N LEU A 36 22.61 17.21 1.23
CA LEU A 36 23.01 15.95 1.87
C LEU A 36 22.42 15.78 3.29
N PRO A 37 22.43 16.78 4.19
CA PRO A 37 21.84 16.63 5.52
C PRO A 37 20.34 16.30 5.47
N ALA A 38 19.60 16.94 4.56
CA ALA A 38 18.17 16.69 4.37
C ALA A 38 17.92 15.28 3.79
N LEU A 39 18.75 14.85 2.84
CA LEU A 39 18.67 13.51 2.25
C LEU A 39 18.99 12.43 3.30
N VAL A 40 20.06 12.60 4.07
CA VAL A 40 20.44 11.69 5.16
C VAL A 40 19.33 11.63 6.21
N PHE A 41 18.78 12.79 6.60
CA PHE A 41 17.63 12.84 7.50
C PHE A 41 16.48 11.99 6.96
N LEU A 42 16.08 12.18 5.70
CA LEU A 42 14.99 11.41 5.08
C LEU A 42 15.29 9.91 5.04
N LEU A 43 16.51 9.52 4.66
CA LEU A 43 16.92 8.12 4.62
C LEU A 43 16.87 7.47 6.01
N VAL A 44 17.36 8.16 7.04
CA VAL A 44 17.44 7.61 8.40
C VAL A 44 16.07 7.62 9.09
N THR A 45 15.25 8.66 8.92
CA THR A 45 13.97 8.77 9.64
C THR A 45 12.79 8.11 8.93
N PHE A 46 12.82 7.98 7.60
CA PHE A 46 11.72 7.38 6.84
C PHE A 46 12.15 6.09 6.13
N ALA A 47 13.17 6.14 5.26
CA ALA A 47 13.48 5.00 4.40
C ALA A 47 14.00 3.78 5.17
N ALA A 48 14.90 3.98 6.14
CA ALA A 48 15.50 2.90 6.92
C ALA A 48 14.48 2.18 7.83
N PRO A 49 13.64 2.88 8.63
CA PRO A 49 12.59 2.23 9.41
C PRO A 49 11.59 1.45 8.55
N ILE A 50 11.21 2.00 7.39
CA ILE A 50 10.36 1.27 6.42
C ILE A 50 11.08 0.03 5.94
N GLY A 51 12.34 0.13 5.51
CA GLY A 51 13.13 -1.02 5.06
C GLY A 51 13.23 -2.12 6.13
N VAL A 52 13.53 -1.74 7.36
CA VAL A 52 13.57 -2.67 8.51
C VAL A 52 12.20 -3.31 8.73
N PHE A 53 11.12 -2.52 8.73
CA PHE A 53 9.76 -3.04 8.87
C PHE A 53 9.41 -4.06 7.78
N LEU A 54 9.75 -3.78 6.51
CA LEU A 54 9.49 -4.69 5.39
C LEU A 54 10.28 -6.01 5.52
N THR A 55 11.43 -6.04 6.18
CA THR A 55 12.14 -7.31 6.45
C THR A 55 11.35 -8.24 7.38
N THR A 56 10.45 -7.71 8.20
CA THR A 56 9.55 -8.50 9.05
C THR A 56 8.59 -9.36 8.24
N ALA A 57 8.38 -9.07 6.95
CA ALA A 57 7.58 -9.90 6.05
C ALA A 57 8.16 -11.30 5.84
N VAL A 58 9.47 -11.48 6.09
CA VAL A 58 10.16 -12.77 5.93
C VAL A 58 10.88 -13.24 7.19
N ARG A 59 11.09 -12.38 8.19
CA ARG A 59 11.78 -12.77 9.43
C ARG A 59 10.85 -13.53 10.38
N ASN A 60 11.38 -14.58 11.00
CA ASN A 60 10.69 -15.44 11.95
C ASN A 60 11.62 -15.90 13.09
N PRO A 61 12.10 -14.98 13.94
CA PRO A 61 13.05 -15.32 15.00
C PRO A 61 12.44 -16.19 16.09
N GLU A 62 11.13 -16.14 16.33
CA GLU A 62 10.51 -16.60 17.56
C GLU A 62 10.71 -18.09 17.81
N VAL A 63 10.54 -18.95 16.80
CA VAL A 63 10.67 -20.39 16.98
C VAL A 63 12.12 -20.81 17.14
N HIS A 64 13.03 -20.24 16.34
CA HIS A 64 14.47 -20.50 16.43
C HIS A 64 15.07 -20.05 17.78
N GLU A 65 14.70 -18.86 18.25
CA GLU A 65 15.23 -18.29 19.49
C GLU A 65 14.63 -18.93 20.75
N ILE A 66 13.34 -19.32 20.71
CA ILE A 66 12.65 -19.90 21.87
C ILE A 66 12.86 -21.41 21.96
N LEU A 67 13.01 -22.10 20.81
CA LEU A 67 13.20 -23.55 20.74
C LEU A 67 14.56 -23.99 20.17
N PRO A 68 15.71 -23.50 20.69
CA PRO A 68 17.02 -23.77 20.10
C PRO A 68 17.43 -25.25 20.16
N GLN A 69 16.97 -26.03 21.16
CA GLN A 69 17.29 -27.46 21.23
C GLN A 69 16.37 -28.28 20.33
N THR A 70 15.08 -27.91 20.30
CA THR A 70 14.06 -28.60 19.51
C THR A 70 14.32 -28.44 18.02
N THR A 71 14.74 -27.25 17.60
CA THR A 71 15.08 -26.97 16.20
C THR A 71 16.23 -27.85 15.71
N VAL A 72 17.30 -27.98 16.49
CA VAL A 72 18.42 -28.88 16.18
C VAL A 72 17.97 -30.35 16.16
N ALA A 73 17.16 -30.78 17.14
CA ALA A 73 16.66 -32.14 17.19
C ALA A 73 15.75 -32.50 16.00
N LEU A 74 15.08 -31.50 15.40
CA LEU A 74 14.21 -31.67 14.23
C LEU A 74 14.95 -31.64 12.89
N GLU A 75 16.24 -31.28 12.81
CA GLU A 75 16.96 -31.17 11.53
C GLU A 75 17.03 -32.50 10.75
N GLY A 76 17.12 -33.63 11.47
CA GLY A 76 17.20 -34.97 10.87
C GLY A 76 15.87 -35.70 10.70
N TRP A 77 14.73 -35.06 11.03
CA TRP A 77 13.41 -35.69 10.99
C TRP A 77 12.80 -35.65 9.59
N ASP A 78 12.27 -36.80 9.14
CA ASP A 78 11.78 -37.03 7.77
C ASP A 78 10.38 -36.47 7.46
N GLY A 79 9.69 -35.93 8.47
CA GLY A 79 8.37 -35.32 8.33
C GLY A 79 7.19 -36.30 8.25
N GLN A 80 7.43 -37.63 8.27
CA GLN A 80 6.39 -38.63 7.98
C GLN A 80 5.76 -39.23 9.24
N ALA A 81 6.57 -39.53 10.25
CA ALA A 81 6.12 -40.12 11.51
C ALA A 81 6.22 -39.13 12.67
N THR A 82 5.56 -39.40 13.79
CA THR A 82 5.79 -38.63 15.02
C THR A 82 7.28 -38.69 15.39
N PRO A 83 7.92 -37.54 15.71
CA PRO A 83 9.35 -37.53 16.00
C PRO A 83 9.69 -38.34 17.26
N GLY A 84 10.95 -38.77 17.36
CA GLY A 84 11.43 -39.58 18.48
C GLY A 84 11.45 -38.86 19.83
N GLU A 85 11.67 -39.61 20.91
CA GLU A 85 11.70 -39.10 22.29
C GLU A 85 12.71 -37.97 22.51
N GLU A 86 13.81 -37.95 21.75
CA GLU A 86 14.82 -36.88 21.80
C GLU A 86 14.24 -35.50 21.48
N VAL A 87 13.34 -35.43 20.49
CA VAL A 87 12.68 -34.19 20.08
C VAL A 87 11.69 -33.72 21.15
N PHE A 88 10.95 -34.65 21.77
CA PHE A 88 10.05 -34.32 22.89
C PHE A 88 10.81 -33.85 24.13
N ALA A 89 11.97 -34.44 24.41
CA ALA A 89 12.86 -34.00 25.50
C ALA A 89 13.42 -32.60 25.25
N ALA A 90 13.88 -32.33 24.02
CA ALA A 90 14.33 -31.00 23.62
C ALA A 90 13.21 -29.96 23.74
N LEU A 91 11.99 -30.29 23.28
CA LEU A 91 10.82 -29.41 23.41
C LEU A 91 10.45 -29.14 24.87
N ALA A 92 10.47 -30.16 25.74
CA ALA A 92 10.20 -29.97 27.15
C ALA A 92 11.22 -29.03 27.82
N ALA A 93 12.50 -29.20 27.52
CA ALA A 93 13.58 -28.36 28.04
C ALA A 93 13.48 -26.91 27.55
N ASP A 94 13.22 -26.71 26.26
CA ASP A 94 13.03 -25.38 25.68
C ASP A 94 11.77 -24.69 26.23
N LEU A 95 10.65 -25.42 26.38
CA LEU A 95 9.43 -24.87 26.98
C LEU A 95 9.60 -24.52 28.47
N ALA A 96 10.40 -25.29 29.22
CA ALA A 96 10.76 -24.95 30.59
C ALA A 96 11.55 -23.64 30.65
N ARG A 97 12.51 -23.45 29.75
CA ARG A 97 13.25 -22.18 29.60
C ARG A 97 12.32 -21.04 29.15
N ALA A 98 11.43 -21.30 28.21
CA ALA A 98 10.47 -20.32 27.71
C ALA A 98 9.48 -19.86 28.78
N ARG A 99 9.16 -20.74 29.75
CA ARG A 99 8.38 -20.38 30.94
C ARG A 99 9.14 -19.41 31.83
N GLN A 100 10.42 -19.68 32.11
CA GLN A 100 11.26 -18.83 32.95
C GLN A 100 11.44 -17.43 32.32
N ASN A 101 11.58 -17.38 30.98
CA ASN A 101 11.77 -16.14 30.23
C ASN A 101 10.46 -15.44 29.83
N ASN A 102 9.29 -15.97 30.19
CA ASN A 102 7.97 -15.48 29.77
C ASN A 102 7.76 -15.42 28.24
N THR A 103 8.44 -16.26 27.46
CA THR A 103 8.37 -16.28 25.99
C THR A 103 7.44 -17.35 25.43
N ALA A 104 6.95 -18.30 26.25
CA ALA A 104 6.05 -19.38 25.80
C ALA A 104 4.77 -18.88 25.12
N ALA A 105 4.20 -17.76 25.58
CA ALA A 105 3.02 -17.15 24.96
C ALA A 105 3.31 -16.58 23.57
N THR A 106 4.50 -16.05 23.36
CA THR A 106 4.98 -15.52 22.07
C THR A 106 5.17 -16.64 21.07
N LEU A 107 5.84 -17.73 21.47
CA LEU A 107 5.96 -18.95 20.68
C LEU A 107 4.57 -19.49 20.28
N GLY A 108 3.68 -19.64 21.27
CA GLY A 108 2.32 -20.09 21.05
C GLY A 108 1.56 -19.20 20.07
N LYS A 109 1.70 -17.87 20.18
CA LYS A 109 1.09 -16.92 19.25
C LYS A 109 1.62 -17.11 17.82
N ARG A 110 2.93 -17.24 17.64
CA ARG A 110 3.57 -17.39 16.31
C ARG A 110 3.09 -18.64 15.58
N LEU A 111 3.12 -19.78 16.27
CA LEU A 111 2.68 -21.05 15.67
C LEU A 111 1.16 -21.09 15.46
N ASN A 112 0.38 -20.33 16.26
CA ASN A 112 -1.06 -20.25 16.11
C ASN A 112 -1.51 -19.52 14.83
N TYR A 113 -0.63 -18.77 14.17
CA TYR A 113 -0.94 -18.20 12.86
C TYR A 113 -1.13 -19.28 11.79
N GLU A 114 -0.48 -20.42 11.95
CA GLU A 114 -0.45 -21.50 10.96
C GLU A 114 -1.25 -22.72 11.40
N SER A 115 -1.38 -22.95 12.71
CA SER A 115 -2.22 -24.00 13.29
C SER A 115 -3.11 -23.44 14.39
N PRO A 116 -4.43 -23.30 14.15
CA PRO A 116 -5.38 -22.91 15.18
C PRO A 116 -5.29 -23.82 16.42
N GLY A 117 -5.29 -23.20 17.60
CA GLY A 117 -5.20 -23.90 18.90
C GLY A 117 -3.77 -24.11 19.38
N MET A 118 -2.74 -23.82 18.58
CA MET A 118 -1.36 -24.03 19.02
C MET A 118 -0.99 -23.22 20.27
N ARG A 119 -1.54 -22.00 20.40
CA ARG A 119 -1.30 -21.18 21.60
C ARG A 119 -1.78 -21.89 22.87
N SER A 120 -2.96 -22.50 22.86
CA SER A 120 -3.47 -23.22 24.04
C SER A 120 -2.70 -24.51 24.29
N ARG A 121 -2.27 -25.21 23.22
CA ARG A 121 -1.45 -26.42 23.32
C ARG A 121 -0.11 -26.15 23.99
N ILE A 122 0.64 -25.19 23.48
CA ILE A 122 1.92 -24.75 24.06
C ILE A 122 1.73 -24.36 25.52
N MET A 123 0.77 -23.48 25.81
CA MET A 123 0.53 -23.02 27.19
C MET A 123 0.05 -24.14 28.13
N SER A 124 -0.64 -25.16 27.62
CA SER A 124 -1.09 -26.30 28.44
C SER A 124 0.06 -27.22 28.80
N VAL A 125 0.96 -27.49 27.84
CA VAL A 125 2.19 -28.23 28.11
C VAL A 125 3.06 -27.46 29.09
N THR A 126 3.38 -26.19 28.81
CA THR A 126 4.27 -25.36 29.63
C THR A 126 3.82 -25.28 31.10
N ARG A 127 2.52 -25.26 31.37
CA ARG A 127 1.96 -25.26 32.74
C ARG A 127 2.07 -26.61 33.45
N LYS A 128 2.05 -27.72 32.70
CA LYS A 128 2.04 -29.09 33.25
C LYS A 128 3.42 -29.75 33.30
N LEU A 129 4.47 -29.08 32.80
CA LEU A 129 5.84 -29.60 32.76
C LEU A 129 6.34 -30.11 34.12
N ASP A 130 6.01 -29.42 35.22
CA ASP A 130 6.46 -29.80 36.57
C ASP A 130 5.85 -31.14 37.04
N GLY A 131 4.75 -31.58 36.41
CA GLY A 131 4.07 -32.83 36.72
C GLY A 131 4.48 -34.00 35.83
N PHE A 132 5.50 -33.84 34.97
CA PHE A 132 5.94 -34.90 34.07
C PHE A 132 6.72 -35.96 34.87
N ALA A 133 6.36 -37.22 34.68
CA ALA A 133 7.04 -38.34 35.31
C ALA A 133 8.36 -38.65 34.59
N ALA A 134 9.32 -39.23 35.32
CA ALA A 134 10.54 -39.78 34.73
C ALA A 134 10.17 -40.94 33.77
N GLY A 135 10.59 -40.85 32.51
CA GLY A 135 10.28 -41.84 31.48
C GLY A 135 10.04 -41.21 30.10
N PRO A 136 9.44 -41.96 29.16
CA PRO A 136 9.10 -41.46 27.83
C PRO A 136 8.19 -40.23 27.92
N LEU A 137 8.55 -39.17 27.20
CA LEU A 137 7.85 -37.89 27.22
C LEU A 137 6.77 -37.84 26.14
N ALA A 138 6.94 -38.50 24.99
CA ALA A 138 5.95 -38.46 23.92
C ALA A 138 4.53 -38.86 24.37
N PRO A 139 4.33 -39.97 25.12
CA PRO A 139 3.00 -40.32 25.63
C PRO A 139 2.41 -39.27 26.58
N GLN A 140 3.25 -38.58 27.36
CA GLN A 140 2.82 -37.55 28.31
C GLN A 140 2.34 -36.29 27.59
N PHE A 141 3.01 -35.89 26.51
CA PHE A 141 2.56 -34.81 25.63
C PHE A 141 1.24 -35.16 24.93
N ILE A 142 1.14 -36.38 24.36
CA ILE A 142 -0.06 -36.86 23.68
C ILE A 142 -1.25 -36.96 24.65
N ALA A 143 -1.02 -37.32 25.91
CA ALA A 143 -2.05 -37.35 26.95
C ALA A 143 -2.60 -35.93 27.29
N ILE A 144 -1.83 -34.87 27.05
CA ILE A 144 -2.29 -33.49 27.22
C ILE A 144 -3.14 -33.06 26.02
N ASP A 145 -2.67 -33.34 24.81
CA ASP A 145 -3.39 -33.10 23.55
C ASP A 145 -2.94 -34.11 22.50
N ALA A 146 -3.89 -34.84 21.92
CA ALA A 146 -3.63 -35.89 20.93
C ALA A 146 -2.94 -35.35 19.66
N ALA A 147 -3.02 -34.04 19.37
CA ALA A 147 -2.36 -33.40 18.25
C ALA A 147 -0.84 -33.51 18.29
N TRP A 148 -0.23 -33.66 19.48
CA TRP A 148 1.22 -33.90 19.59
C TRP A 148 1.67 -35.22 18.97
N GLY A 149 0.74 -36.16 18.75
CA GLY A 149 1.01 -37.39 18.02
C GLY A 149 0.94 -37.24 16.50
N GLN A 150 0.46 -36.10 15.98
CA GLN A 150 0.28 -35.88 14.55
C GLN A 150 1.57 -35.32 13.91
N PRO A 151 2.11 -35.94 12.85
CA PRO A 151 3.31 -35.44 12.14
C PRO A 151 3.14 -34.00 11.64
N ASP A 152 1.94 -33.65 11.16
CA ASP A 152 1.64 -32.31 10.64
C ASP A 152 2.00 -31.20 11.63
N LEU A 153 1.73 -31.39 12.93
CA LEU A 153 2.05 -30.40 13.95
C LEU A 153 3.56 -30.14 14.04
N TRP A 154 4.36 -31.20 13.95
CA TRP A 154 5.82 -31.13 14.01
C TRP A 154 6.42 -30.54 12.73
N ALA A 155 5.81 -30.80 11.57
CA ALA A 155 6.19 -30.16 10.31
C ALA A 155 6.04 -28.63 10.38
N ILE A 156 5.03 -28.13 11.11
CA ILE A 156 4.86 -26.70 11.38
C ILE A 156 6.01 -26.16 12.26
N ILE A 157 6.41 -26.88 13.30
CA ILE A 157 7.51 -26.45 14.17
C ILE A 157 8.83 -26.47 13.38
N GLN A 158 9.10 -27.53 12.62
CA GLN A 158 10.30 -27.70 11.82
C GLN A 158 10.41 -26.64 10.73
N ARG A 159 9.35 -26.35 9.95
CA ARG A 159 9.41 -25.29 8.92
C ARG A 159 9.62 -23.90 9.52
N ASN A 160 9.13 -23.69 10.74
CA ASN A 160 9.32 -22.43 11.46
C ASN A 160 10.68 -22.36 12.18
N ALA A 161 11.46 -23.44 12.22
CA ALA A 161 12.80 -23.45 12.80
C ALA A 161 13.77 -22.52 12.06
N ALA A 162 13.52 -22.26 10.78
CA ALA A 162 14.32 -21.33 9.99
C ALA A 162 14.05 -19.87 10.43
N PRO A 163 15.10 -19.03 10.58
CA PRO A 163 14.95 -17.62 10.94
C PRO A 163 14.26 -16.79 9.86
N VAL A 164 14.08 -17.36 8.66
CA VAL A 164 13.40 -16.76 7.51
C VAL A 164 12.27 -17.67 7.07
N THR A 165 11.10 -17.11 6.79
CA THR A 165 9.90 -17.82 6.33
C THR A 165 9.28 -17.13 5.12
N PRO A 166 8.81 -17.90 4.11
CA PRO A 166 7.99 -17.35 3.03
C PRO A 166 6.51 -17.20 3.42
N TYR A 167 6.10 -17.68 4.61
CA TYR A 167 4.70 -17.82 5.01
C TYR A 167 3.86 -16.56 4.79
N TYR A 168 4.29 -15.41 5.32
CA TYR A 168 3.50 -14.18 5.25
C TYR A 168 3.39 -13.65 3.80
N LEU A 169 4.47 -13.74 3.02
CA LEU A 169 4.46 -13.35 1.61
C LEU A 169 3.56 -14.26 0.76
N LEU A 170 3.64 -15.57 0.95
CA LEU A 170 2.74 -16.53 0.28
C LEU A 170 1.28 -16.25 0.67
N THR A 171 1.02 -16.08 1.97
CA THR A 171 -0.33 -15.81 2.47
C THR A 171 -0.89 -14.52 1.87
N SER A 172 -0.07 -13.47 1.70
CA SER A 172 -0.50 -12.20 1.10
C SER A 172 -1.03 -12.32 -0.33
N VAL A 173 -0.69 -13.40 -1.03
CA VAL A 173 -1.15 -13.71 -2.40
C VAL A 173 -2.01 -14.97 -2.46
N ASP A 174 -2.65 -15.32 -1.33
CA ASP A 174 -3.56 -16.46 -1.18
C ASP A 174 -2.89 -17.83 -1.47
N LEU A 175 -1.60 -17.94 -1.16
CA LEU A 175 -0.80 -19.17 -1.23
C LEU A 175 -0.39 -19.63 0.18
N GLY A 176 -0.23 -20.95 0.35
CA GLY A 176 0.24 -21.59 1.56
C GLY A 176 1.31 -22.64 1.26
N GLN A 177 1.78 -23.32 2.30
CA GLN A 177 2.70 -24.44 2.19
C GLN A 177 2.06 -25.70 2.76
N ASP A 178 2.19 -26.82 2.04
CA ASP A 178 1.83 -28.14 2.55
C ASP A 178 2.88 -28.69 3.54
N ALA A 179 2.63 -29.87 4.10
CA ALA A 179 3.54 -30.53 5.04
C ALA A 179 4.91 -30.89 4.41
N ALA A 180 4.96 -31.06 3.08
CA ALA A 180 6.19 -31.34 2.34
C ALA A 180 6.92 -30.06 1.88
N GLY A 181 6.40 -28.87 2.20
CA GLY A 181 6.95 -27.58 1.78
C GLY A 181 6.56 -27.14 0.36
N GLY A 182 5.67 -27.88 -0.31
CA GLY A 182 5.08 -27.53 -1.60
C GLY A 182 4.17 -26.31 -1.50
N ILE A 183 4.20 -25.45 -2.51
CA ILE A 183 3.35 -24.25 -2.57
C ILE A 183 1.98 -24.65 -3.10
N VAL A 184 0.95 -24.45 -2.29
CA VAL A 184 -0.44 -24.76 -2.63
C VAL A 184 -1.31 -23.51 -2.49
N ARG A 185 -2.43 -23.46 -3.23
CA ARG A 185 -3.43 -22.42 -2.98
C ARG A 185 -4.13 -22.70 -1.65
N VAL A 186 -4.36 -21.64 -0.87
CA VAL A 186 -5.15 -21.76 0.35
C VAL A 186 -6.61 -22.03 -0.05
N ALA A 187 -7.37 -22.66 0.85
CA ALA A 187 -8.79 -22.92 0.64
C ALA A 187 -9.57 -21.63 0.29
N GLN A 188 -10.64 -21.77 -0.50
CA GLN A 188 -11.35 -20.63 -1.11
C GLN A 188 -11.96 -19.66 -0.07
N ASP A 189 -12.27 -20.15 1.12
CA ASP A 189 -12.76 -19.37 2.27
C ASP A 189 -11.67 -18.49 2.91
N GLN A 190 -10.39 -18.83 2.71
CA GLN A 190 -9.24 -18.11 3.25
C GLN A 190 -8.51 -17.26 2.20
N ALA A 191 -8.75 -17.54 0.91
CA ALA A 191 -8.19 -16.79 -0.22
C ALA A 191 -8.90 -15.44 -0.41
N VAL A 192 -8.58 -14.46 0.43
CA VAL A 192 -9.25 -13.15 0.48
C VAL A 192 -8.37 -12.00 -0.01
N PHE A 193 -7.05 -12.12 0.02
CA PHE A 193 -6.16 -10.98 -0.15
C PHE A 193 -6.12 -10.48 -1.60
N LEU A 194 -6.13 -11.38 -2.60
CA LEU A 194 -6.17 -10.98 -4.00
C LEU A 194 -7.50 -10.30 -4.39
N ASP A 195 -8.62 -10.74 -3.81
CA ASP A 195 -9.91 -10.07 -4.01
C ASP A 195 -9.93 -8.67 -3.38
N ILE A 196 -9.42 -8.53 -2.15
CA ILE A 196 -9.27 -7.23 -1.48
C ILE A 196 -8.35 -6.31 -2.29
N LEU A 197 -7.28 -6.85 -2.86
CA LEU A 197 -6.33 -6.13 -3.69
C LEU A 197 -6.98 -5.64 -4.99
N GLY A 198 -7.71 -6.50 -5.70
CA GLY A 198 -8.47 -6.14 -6.89
C GLY A 198 -9.55 -5.09 -6.59
N ARG A 199 -10.21 -5.21 -5.44
CA ARG A 199 -11.18 -4.21 -4.96
C ARG A 199 -10.53 -2.86 -4.64
N THR A 200 -9.35 -2.87 -4.02
CA THR A 200 -8.57 -1.66 -3.71
C THR A 200 -8.22 -0.93 -5.00
N LEU A 201 -7.72 -1.66 -6.00
CA LEU A 201 -7.43 -1.13 -7.34
C LEU A 201 -8.68 -0.56 -8.01
N TRP A 202 -9.80 -1.28 -7.94
CA TRP A 202 -11.06 -0.87 -8.54
C TRP A 202 -11.59 0.44 -7.92
N ILE A 203 -11.63 0.52 -6.59
CA ILE A 203 -12.07 1.73 -5.87
C ILE A 203 -11.13 2.90 -6.16
N ALA A 204 -9.81 2.69 -6.11
CA ALA A 204 -8.82 3.73 -6.44
C ALA A 204 -8.97 4.23 -7.89
N GLY A 205 -9.24 3.33 -8.83
CA GLY A 205 -9.54 3.66 -10.23
C GLY A 205 -10.81 4.50 -10.36
N LEU A 206 -11.91 4.08 -9.70
CA LEU A 206 -13.16 4.84 -9.70
C LEU A 206 -13.01 6.24 -9.12
N VAL A 207 -12.31 6.37 -8.00
CA VAL A 207 -12.04 7.68 -7.38
C VAL A 207 -11.21 8.55 -8.33
N THR A 208 -10.17 7.99 -8.95
CA THR A 208 -9.32 8.72 -9.90
C THR A 208 -10.10 9.22 -11.12
N VAL A 209 -11.01 8.40 -11.65
CA VAL A 209 -11.89 8.81 -12.75
C VAL A 209 -12.86 9.90 -12.29
N ALA A 210 -13.49 9.73 -11.12
CA ALA A 210 -14.42 10.71 -10.59
C ALA A 210 -13.74 12.08 -10.31
N THR A 211 -12.53 12.08 -9.73
CA THR A 211 -11.79 13.32 -9.51
C THR A 211 -11.30 13.94 -10.80
N LEU A 212 -10.99 13.17 -11.83
CA LEU A 212 -10.65 13.71 -13.15
C LEU A 212 -11.86 14.37 -13.81
N LEU A 213 -13.00 13.70 -13.80
CA LEU A 213 -14.26 14.19 -14.39
C LEU A 213 -14.70 15.52 -13.78
N LEU A 214 -14.53 15.68 -12.47
CA LEU A 214 -14.87 16.91 -11.76
C LEU A 214 -13.71 17.93 -11.77
N GLY A 215 -12.49 17.46 -11.54
CA GLY A 215 -11.31 18.28 -11.35
C GLY A 215 -10.80 18.92 -12.64
N PHE A 216 -10.93 18.26 -13.79
CA PHE A 216 -10.51 18.83 -15.08
C PHE A 216 -11.34 20.08 -15.44
N PRO A 217 -12.70 20.04 -15.45
CA PRO A 217 -13.50 21.23 -15.66
C PRO A 217 -13.21 22.34 -14.63
N THR A 218 -13.07 22.00 -13.35
CA THR A 218 -12.76 22.97 -12.31
C THR A 218 -11.40 23.65 -12.57
N ALA A 219 -10.35 22.88 -12.88
CA ALA A 219 -9.04 23.43 -13.23
C ALA A 219 -9.11 24.32 -14.48
N TYR A 220 -9.86 23.90 -15.49
CA TYR A 220 -10.05 24.67 -16.72
C TYR A 220 -10.72 26.03 -16.44
N VAL A 221 -11.80 26.06 -15.65
CA VAL A 221 -12.48 27.30 -15.25
C VAL A 221 -11.53 28.21 -14.46
N ILE A 222 -10.77 27.66 -13.50
CA ILE A 222 -9.79 28.44 -12.71
C ILE A 222 -8.70 29.02 -13.62
N SER A 223 -8.28 28.30 -14.65
CA SER A 223 -7.23 28.74 -15.58
C SER A 223 -7.65 29.93 -16.46
N LEU A 224 -8.95 30.07 -16.73
CA LEU A 224 -9.51 31.13 -17.58
C LEU A 224 -10.09 32.31 -16.78
N ALA A 225 -10.36 32.11 -15.48
CA ALA A 225 -11.01 33.11 -14.65
C ALA A 225 -10.10 34.35 -14.40
N PRO A 226 -10.69 35.56 -14.25
CA PRO A 226 -9.97 36.74 -13.79
C PRO A 226 -9.24 36.48 -12.46
N ALA A 227 -8.08 37.12 -12.25
CA ALA A 227 -7.18 36.82 -11.13
C ALA A 227 -7.87 36.76 -9.74
N ARG A 228 -8.83 37.66 -9.47
CA ARG A 228 -9.59 37.67 -8.21
C ARG A 228 -10.47 36.42 -8.04
N ILE A 229 -11.19 36.05 -9.10
CA ILE A 229 -12.08 34.88 -9.09
C ILE A 229 -11.25 33.60 -9.06
N ALA A 230 -10.17 33.53 -9.84
CA ALA A 230 -9.24 32.40 -9.82
C ALA A 230 -8.62 32.19 -8.42
N GLY A 231 -8.23 33.28 -7.74
CA GLY A 231 -7.74 33.24 -6.36
C GLY A 231 -8.78 32.72 -5.37
N PHE A 232 -10.02 33.17 -5.47
CA PHE A 232 -11.11 32.69 -4.62
C PHE A 232 -11.45 31.20 -4.86
N LEU A 233 -11.55 30.78 -6.12
CA LEU A 233 -11.79 29.37 -6.45
C LEU A 233 -10.64 28.47 -5.98
N LEU A 234 -9.40 28.95 -6.13
CA LEU A 234 -8.23 28.24 -5.62
C LEU A 234 -8.27 28.13 -4.09
N LEU A 235 -8.67 29.20 -3.38
CA LEU A 235 -8.89 29.15 -1.94
C LEU A 235 -9.91 28.07 -1.55
N MET A 236 -11.05 27.97 -2.26
CA MET A 236 -12.05 26.93 -2.02
C MET A 236 -11.51 25.51 -2.25
N VAL A 237 -10.65 25.31 -3.25
CA VAL A 237 -9.99 24.02 -3.51
C VAL A 237 -8.96 23.67 -2.44
N LEU A 238 -8.25 24.67 -1.90
CA LEU A 238 -7.24 24.46 -0.87
C LEU A 238 -7.84 24.34 0.55
N LEU A 239 -8.99 24.95 0.83
CA LEU A 239 -9.62 24.95 2.16
C LEU A 239 -9.71 23.54 2.79
N PRO A 240 -10.10 22.47 2.07
CA PRO A 240 -10.12 21.13 2.63
C PRO A 240 -8.75 20.63 3.10
N LEU A 241 -7.64 21.09 2.52
CA LEU A 241 -6.28 20.64 2.88
C LEU A 241 -5.86 21.09 4.28
N TRP A 242 -6.47 22.15 4.80
CA TRP A 242 -6.20 22.70 6.15
C TRP A 242 -7.01 21.98 7.23
N THR A 243 -8.00 21.19 6.82
CA THR A 243 -8.85 20.43 7.74
C THR A 243 -8.35 19.01 7.89
N SER A 244 -8.45 18.46 9.11
CA SER A 244 -8.07 17.08 9.37
C SER A 244 -8.88 16.11 8.50
N LEU A 245 -8.20 15.07 8.01
CA LEU A 245 -8.80 13.97 7.28
C LEU A 245 -9.94 13.30 8.06
N LEU A 246 -9.76 13.17 9.38
CA LEU A 246 -10.75 12.55 10.26
C LEU A 246 -12.03 13.39 10.33
N VAL A 247 -11.90 14.71 10.52
CA VAL A 247 -13.04 15.65 10.58
C VAL A 247 -13.83 15.67 9.27
N ARG A 248 -13.13 15.69 8.12
CA ARG A 248 -13.80 15.59 6.82
C ARG A 248 -14.55 14.27 6.66
N THR A 249 -13.96 13.18 7.13
CA THR A 249 -14.58 11.86 7.04
C THR A 249 -15.82 11.75 7.94
N THR A 250 -15.76 12.25 9.18
CA THR A 250 -16.92 12.25 10.08
C THR A 250 -18.03 13.18 9.59
N ALA A 251 -17.69 14.32 8.97
CA ALA A 251 -18.68 15.16 8.29
C ALA A 251 -19.41 14.39 7.18
N TRP A 252 -18.68 13.64 6.34
CA TRP A 252 -19.30 12.77 5.32
C TRP A 252 -20.15 11.66 5.92
N VAL A 253 -19.75 11.07 7.05
CA VAL A 253 -20.58 10.11 7.78
C VAL A 253 -21.93 10.74 8.14
N VAL A 254 -21.95 11.93 8.77
CA VAL A 254 -23.19 12.63 9.16
C VAL A 254 -24.04 13.00 7.94
N LEU A 255 -23.40 13.46 6.85
CA LEU A 255 -24.12 13.85 5.63
C LEU A 255 -24.77 12.67 4.90
N LEU A 256 -24.12 11.50 4.89
CA LEU A 256 -24.55 10.29 4.17
C LEU A 256 -25.42 9.34 4.99
N GLN A 257 -25.63 9.63 6.28
CA GLN A 257 -26.59 8.89 7.09
C GLN A 257 -27.98 8.90 6.46
N THR A 258 -28.80 7.90 6.81
CA THR A 258 -30.18 7.78 6.31
C THR A 258 -31.01 9.03 6.61
N ASP A 259 -30.81 9.63 7.79
CA ASP A 259 -31.43 10.90 8.20
C ASP A 259 -30.56 12.13 7.92
N GLY A 260 -29.46 11.96 7.19
CA GLY A 260 -28.50 13.01 6.87
C GLY A 260 -29.05 14.05 5.88
N VAL A 261 -28.35 15.19 5.80
CA VAL A 261 -28.74 16.34 4.97
C VAL A 261 -28.90 15.95 3.49
N ILE A 262 -28.07 15.06 2.97
CA ILE A 262 -28.14 14.64 1.56
C ILE A 262 -29.48 13.96 1.27
N ASN A 263 -29.90 13.02 2.11
CA ASN A 263 -31.19 12.34 1.95
C ASN A 263 -32.37 13.32 2.06
N GLN A 264 -32.31 14.27 3.00
CA GLN A 264 -33.35 15.29 3.16
C GLN A 264 -33.47 16.17 1.91
N VAL A 265 -32.35 16.59 1.31
CA VAL A 265 -32.35 17.37 0.07
C VAL A 265 -32.86 16.55 -1.12
N LEU A 266 -32.48 15.28 -1.24
CA LEU A 266 -32.97 14.40 -2.31
C LEU A 266 -34.49 14.22 -2.26
N LEU A 267 -35.04 14.03 -1.05
CA LEU A 267 -36.49 13.97 -0.83
C LEU A 267 -37.18 15.32 -1.12
N ALA A 268 -36.60 16.42 -0.66
CA ALA A 268 -37.16 17.77 -0.86
C ALA A 268 -37.20 18.17 -2.36
N LEU A 269 -36.23 17.71 -3.15
CA LEU A 269 -36.18 17.91 -4.60
C LEU A 269 -37.06 16.92 -5.39
N GLY A 270 -37.69 15.95 -4.71
CA GLY A 270 -38.49 14.91 -5.36
C GLY A 270 -37.68 13.94 -6.22
N LEU A 271 -36.36 13.85 -6.01
CA LEU A 271 -35.46 12.95 -6.76
C LEU A 271 -35.57 11.50 -6.28
N THR A 272 -36.01 11.29 -5.04
CA THR A 272 -36.25 9.96 -4.46
C THR A 272 -37.58 9.95 -3.70
N SER A 273 -38.24 8.79 -3.67
CA SER A 273 -39.47 8.59 -2.89
C SER A 273 -39.19 8.10 -1.47
N GLU A 274 -38.02 7.50 -1.25
CA GLU A 274 -37.58 6.94 0.02
C GLU A 274 -36.15 7.38 0.36
N LYS A 275 -35.77 7.24 1.63
CA LYS A 275 -34.40 7.52 2.10
C LYS A 275 -33.46 6.44 1.59
N LEU A 276 -32.37 6.84 0.95
CA LEU A 276 -31.36 5.93 0.42
C LEU A 276 -30.32 5.58 1.50
N GLN A 277 -29.92 4.31 1.55
CA GLN A 277 -28.77 3.87 2.34
C GLN A 277 -27.47 4.24 1.61
N LEU A 278 -26.95 5.45 1.87
CA LEU A 278 -25.71 5.94 1.26
C LEU A 278 -24.48 5.60 2.12
N MET A 279 -24.65 5.57 3.45
CA MET A 279 -23.62 5.13 4.39
C MET A 279 -23.44 3.60 4.36
N LEU A 280 -22.22 3.12 4.63
CA LEU A 280 -21.82 1.72 4.57
C LEU A 280 -21.94 1.13 3.17
N THR A 281 -21.77 1.97 2.14
CA THR A 281 -21.79 1.56 0.73
C THR A 281 -20.54 2.02 -0.02
N ARG A 282 -20.30 1.36 -1.15
CA ARG A 282 -19.27 1.77 -2.11
C ARG A 282 -19.52 3.17 -2.64
N PHE A 283 -20.78 3.54 -2.88
CA PHE A 283 -21.13 4.87 -3.38
C PHE A 283 -20.72 5.97 -2.40
N GLY A 284 -21.05 5.81 -1.12
CA GLY A 284 -20.63 6.74 -0.06
C GLY A 284 -19.10 6.84 0.03
N THR A 285 -18.41 5.70 -0.03
CA THR A 285 -16.94 5.63 0.02
C THR A 285 -16.29 6.39 -1.13
N VAL A 286 -16.69 6.09 -2.37
CA VAL A 286 -16.16 6.74 -3.58
C VAL A 286 -16.46 8.24 -3.56
N THR A 287 -17.66 8.64 -3.14
CA THR A 287 -18.06 10.05 -3.07
C THR A 287 -17.20 10.84 -2.08
N ALA A 288 -17.07 10.32 -0.85
CA ALA A 288 -16.27 10.96 0.19
C ALA A 288 -14.79 11.04 -0.20
N MET A 289 -14.22 9.93 -0.73
CA MET A 289 -12.84 9.89 -1.21
C MET A 289 -12.62 10.86 -2.38
N THR A 290 -13.55 10.92 -3.33
CA THR A 290 -13.48 11.87 -4.46
C THR A 290 -13.37 13.30 -3.94
N HIS A 291 -14.28 13.73 -3.06
CA HIS A 291 -14.24 15.08 -2.50
C HIS A 291 -12.91 15.38 -1.78
N ILE A 292 -12.43 14.46 -0.96
CA ILE A 292 -11.19 14.65 -0.19
C ILE A 292 -9.97 14.72 -1.13
N GLN A 293 -9.99 14.00 -2.24
CA GLN A 293 -8.85 13.88 -3.14
C GLN A 293 -8.85 14.87 -4.32
N LEU A 294 -9.98 15.53 -4.61
CA LEU A 294 -10.11 16.53 -5.68
C LEU A 294 -8.93 17.52 -5.75
N PRO A 295 -8.42 18.11 -4.65
CA PRO A 295 -7.33 19.08 -4.73
C PRO A 295 -6.06 18.49 -5.35
N PHE A 296 -5.78 17.21 -5.10
CA PHE A 296 -4.58 16.52 -5.62
C PHE A 296 -4.67 16.22 -7.12
N THR A 297 -5.89 16.17 -7.69
CA THR A 297 -6.08 16.13 -9.14
C THR A 297 -6.05 17.53 -9.76
N ILE A 298 -6.72 18.51 -9.13
CA ILE A 298 -6.87 19.86 -9.66
C ILE A 298 -5.52 20.59 -9.75
N LEU A 299 -4.68 20.51 -8.72
CA LEU A 299 -3.45 21.32 -8.65
C LEU A 299 -2.43 20.97 -9.77
N PRO A 300 -2.12 19.69 -10.05
CA PRO A 300 -1.23 19.35 -11.16
C PRO A 300 -1.78 19.73 -12.54
N ILE A 301 -3.09 19.51 -12.76
CA ILE A 301 -3.75 19.90 -14.01
C ILE A 301 -3.68 21.42 -14.19
N LEU A 302 -4.02 22.17 -13.14
CA LEU A 302 -4.02 23.63 -13.16
C LEU A 302 -2.62 24.20 -13.39
N SER A 303 -1.58 23.58 -12.81
CA SER A 303 -0.20 23.99 -12.99
C SER A 303 0.22 23.94 -14.46
N VAL A 304 -0.18 22.89 -15.20
CA VAL A 304 0.08 22.77 -16.64
C VAL A 304 -0.84 23.69 -17.45
N MET A 305 -2.13 23.79 -17.12
CA MET A 305 -3.06 24.65 -17.85
C MET A 305 -2.63 26.12 -17.85
N LYS A 306 -2.05 26.61 -16.75
CA LYS A 306 -1.56 27.99 -16.63
C LYS A 306 -0.32 28.31 -17.48
N THR A 307 0.43 27.30 -17.94
CA THR A 307 1.59 27.52 -18.80
C THR A 307 1.22 27.57 -20.29
N ILE A 308 0.01 27.15 -20.66
CA ILE A 308 -0.47 27.12 -22.05
C ILE A 308 -0.84 28.55 -22.50
N PRO A 309 -0.19 29.11 -23.55
CA PRO A 309 -0.50 30.43 -24.03
C PRO A 309 -1.93 30.54 -24.60
N ALA A 310 -2.72 31.48 -24.10
CA ALA A 310 -4.09 31.73 -24.56
C ALA A 310 -4.21 32.10 -26.05
N GLY A 311 -3.10 32.46 -26.71
CA GLY A 311 -3.03 32.73 -28.14
C GLY A 311 -3.26 31.50 -29.03
N GLN A 312 -2.90 30.29 -28.55
CA GLN A 312 -2.97 29.07 -29.37
C GLN A 312 -4.41 28.69 -29.75
N LEU A 313 -5.35 28.82 -28.81
CA LEU A 313 -6.78 28.59 -29.06
C LEU A 313 -7.37 29.62 -30.03
N ARG A 314 -6.90 30.88 -29.95
CA ARG A 314 -7.31 31.94 -30.89
C ARG A 314 -6.78 31.66 -32.30
N ALA A 315 -5.51 31.27 -32.43
CA ALA A 315 -4.91 30.91 -33.71
C ALA A 315 -5.61 29.71 -34.37
N ALA A 316 -5.92 28.66 -33.59
CA ALA A 316 -6.65 27.49 -34.10
C ALA A 316 -8.03 27.87 -34.66
N ARG A 317 -8.76 28.76 -33.98
CA ARG A 317 -10.04 29.29 -34.45
C ARG A 317 -9.92 30.14 -35.71
N SER A 318 -8.88 30.97 -35.82
CA SER A 318 -8.60 31.76 -37.02
C SER A 318 -8.30 30.90 -38.26
N LEU A 319 -7.78 29.68 -38.07
CA LEU A 319 -7.56 28.69 -39.14
C LEU A 319 -8.81 27.87 -39.48
N GLY A 320 -9.99 28.26 -38.99
CA GLY A 320 -11.27 27.61 -39.29
C GLY A 320 -11.63 26.42 -38.39
N ALA A 321 -10.85 26.13 -37.33
CA ALA A 321 -11.21 25.06 -36.40
C ALA A 321 -12.36 25.50 -35.48
N PRO A 322 -13.48 24.76 -35.40
CA PRO A 322 -14.53 25.07 -34.45
C PRO A 322 -14.04 24.90 -33.01
N ALA A 323 -14.69 25.57 -32.05
CA ALA A 323 -14.27 25.62 -30.64
C ALA A 323 -13.95 24.24 -30.04
N PHE A 324 -14.80 23.25 -30.32
CA PHE A 324 -14.66 21.88 -29.86
C PHE A 324 -13.42 21.20 -30.46
N SER A 325 -13.20 21.37 -31.76
CA SER A 325 -12.00 20.84 -32.44
C SER A 325 -10.72 21.52 -31.93
N ALA A 326 -10.74 22.84 -31.75
CA ALA A 326 -9.61 23.58 -31.21
C ALA A 326 -9.26 23.11 -29.78
N PHE A 327 -10.27 22.85 -28.95
CA PHE A 327 -10.07 22.31 -27.62
C PHE A 327 -9.44 20.91 -27.65
N TRP A 328 -10.04 19.94 -28.34
CA TRP A 328 -9.56 18.55 -28.29
C TRP A 328 -8.29 18.27 -29.10
N ARG A 329 -8.04 19.00 -30.19
CA ARG A 329 -6.84 18.81 -31.01
C ARG A 329 -5.65 19.64 -30.59
N VAL A 330 -5.86 20.83 -30.00
CA VAL A 330 -4.77 21.75 -29.66
C VAL A 330 -4.59 21.83 -28.15
N TYR A 331 -5.65 22.13 -27.39
CA TYR A 331 -5.52 22.42 -25.96
C TYR A 331 -5.40 21.15 -25.10
N ALA A 332 -6.31 20.19 -25.24
CA ALA A 332 -6.36 18.99 -24.41
C ALA A 332 -5.09 18.11 -24.46
N PRO A 333 -4.40 17.92 -25.60
CA PRO A 333 -3.16 17.15 -25.63
C PRO A 333 -2.02 17.81 -24.85
N GLN A 334 -2.03 19.14 -24.73
CA GLN A 334 -1.02 19.89 -23.96
C GLN A 334 -1.25 19.81 -22.45
N THR A 335 -2.48 19.55 -21.99
CA THR A 335 -2.78 19.35 -20.57
C THR A 335 -2.49 17.92 -20.10
N LEU A 336 -2.21 16.99 -21.03
CA LEU A 336 -2.00 15.57 -20.75
C LEU A 336 -0.93 15.31 -19.68
N PRO A 337 0.23 16.00 -19.62
CA PRO A 337 1.19 15.80 -18.53
C PRO A 337 0.64 16.17 -17.14
N GLY A 338 -0.23 17.18 -17.06
CA GLY A 338 -0.87 17.59 -15.81
C GLY A 338 -1.98 16.64 -15.39
N VAL A 339 -2.79 16.18 -16.35
CA VAL A 339 -3.81 15.12 -16.14
C VAL A 339 -3.15 13.85 -15.66
N ALA A 340 -2.07 13.45 -16.34
CA ALA A 340 -1.24 12.32 -15.99
C ALA A 340 -0.77 12.43 -14.52
N ALA A 341 -0.09 13.51 -14.15
CA ALA A 341 0.41 13.70 -12.79
C ALA A 341 -0.73 13.71 -11.74
N GLY A 342 -1.84 14.39 -12.03
CA GLY A 342 -3.00 14.47 -11.12
C GLY A 342 -3.68 13.12 -10.89
N CYS A 343 -3.89 12.35 -11.96
CA CYS A 343 -4.47 11.01 -11.88
C CYS A 343 -3.54 10.04 -11.14
N LEU A 344 -2.25 10.04 -11.44
CA LEU A 344 -1.28 9.18 -10.76
C LEU A 344 -1.20 9.50 -9.27
N MET A 345 -1.14 10.78 -8.90
CA MET A 345 -1.10 11.22 -7.51
C MET A 345 -2.35 10.75 -6.75
N THR A 346 -3.52 10.96 -7.34
CA THR A 346 -4.82 10.59 -6.75
C THR A 346 -4.97 9.08 -6.60
N PHE A 347 -4.55 8.33 -7.63
CA PHE A 347 -4.59 6.89 -7.62
C PHE A 347 -3.69 6.29 -6.52
N ILE A 348 -2.44 6.74 -6.43
CA ILE A 348 -1.50 6.28 -5.40
C ILE A 348 -2.01 6.64 -4.00
N LEU A 349 -2.50 7.86 -3.79
CA LEU A 349 -3.07 8.28 -2.50
C LEU A 349 -4.32 7.48 -2.13
N SER A 350 -5.13 7.07 -3.12
CA SER A 350 -6.29 6.20 -2.90
C SER A 350 -5.91 4.81 -2.42
N LEU A 351 -4.85 4.20 -2.96
CA LEU A 351 -4.44 2.83 -2.60
C LEU A 351 -4.12 2.69 -1.10
N GLY A 352 -3.45 3.69 -0.52
CA GLY A 352 -3.08 3.72 0.90
C GLY A 352 -4.19 4.19 1.84
N TYR A 353 -5.37 4.51 1.32
CA TYR A 353 -6.41 5.20 2.07
C TYR A 353 -7.23 4.21 2.89
N TYR A 354 -7.18 4.29 4.23
CA TYR A 354 -7.89 3.32 5.12
C TYR A 354 -9.00 3.94 5.98
N ILE A 355 -8.87 5.20 6.40
CA ILE A 355 -9.81 5.83 7.36
C ILE A 355 -11.21 6.01 6.77
N THR A 356 -11.32 6.58 5.56
CA THR A 356 -12.64 6.83 4.93
C THR A 356 -13.37 5.53 4.57
N PRO A 357 -12.73 4.53 3.93
CA PRO A 357 -13.37 3.22 3.73
C PRO A 357 -13.79 2.52 5.02
N ALA A 358 -13.00 2.65 6.10
CA ALA A 358 -13.34 2.06 7.40
C ALA A 358 -14.55 2.73 8.08
N LEU A 359 -14.77 4.03 7.84
CA LEU A 359 -15.86 4.79 8.49
C LEU A 359 -17.12 4.94 7.62
N VAL A 360 -16.95 5.09 6.31
CA VAL A 360 -18.05 5.36 5.36
C VAL A 360 -18.44 4.10 4.58
N GLY A 361 -17.50 3.18 4.37
CA GLY A 361 -17.69 1.97 3.56
C GLY A 361 -18.27 0.80 4.33
N GLY A 362 -18.88 -0.13 3.60
CA GLY A 362 -19.39 -1.36 4.18
C GLY A 362 -18.28 -2.38 4.48
N PRO A 363 -18.60 -3.55 5.06
CA PRO A 363 -17.64 -4.64 5.25
C PRO A 363 -17.02 -5.12 3.93
N ARG A 364 -17.79 -5.01 2.84
CA ARG A 364 -17.34 -5.30 1.49
C ARG A 364 -16.51 -4.18 0.88
N ASP A 365 -16.40 -2.98 1.42
CA ASP A 365 -15.62 -1.90 0.76
C ASP A 365 -14.31 -1.60 1.49
N GLN A 366 -13.90 -2.50 2.39
CA GLN A 366 -12.63 -2.42 3.08
C GLN A 366 -11.47 -2.68 2.13
N MET A 367 -10.48 -1.79 2.17
CA MET A 367 -9.29 -1.81 1.31
C MET A 367 -8.13 -2.49 2.04
N ILE A 368 -7.10 -2.93 1.29
CA ILE A 368 -5.92 -3.61 1.83
C ILE A 368 -5.23 -2.79 2.94
N SER A 369 -5.25 -1.46 2.81
CA SER A 369 -4.74 -0.51 3.79
C SER A 369 -5.42 -0.66 5.17
N ASN A 370 -6.71 -1.00 5.22
CA ASN A 370 -7.41 -1.26 6.48
C ASN A 370 -6.99 -2.60 7.12
N PHE A 371 -6.72 -3.62 6.31
CA PHE A 371 -6.20 -4.89 6.81
C PHE A 371 -4.79 -4.74 7.39
N ILE A 372 -3.92 -3.98 6.72
CA ILE A 372 -2.60 -3.61 7.25
C ILE A 372 -2.75 -2.93 8.61
N ALA A 373 -3.64 -1.93 8.72
CA ALA A 373 -3.90 -1.23 9.99
C ALA A 373 -4.43 -2.18 11.09
N THR A 374 -5.28 -3.14 10.73
CA THR A 374 -5.82 -4.14 11.67
C THR A 374 -4.73 -5.08 12.16
N TYR A 375 -3.87 -5.59 11.26
CA TYR A 375 -2.76 -6.46 11.65
C TYR A 375 -1.73 -5.76 12.55
N ILE A 376 -1.51 -4.46 12.35
CA ILE A 376 -0.61 -3.67 13.20
C ILE A 376 -1.24 -3.39 14.57
N ASN A 377 -2.47 -2.85 14.59
CA ASN A 377 -3.03 -2.25 15.80
C ASN A 377 -3.89 -3.19 16.63
N ARG A 378 -4.51 -4.21 16.01
CA ARG A 378 -5.45 -5.13 16.67
C ARG A 378 -4.85 -6.50 16.86
N ASP A 379 -4.38 -7.13 15.78
CA ASP A 379 -3.91 -8.51 15.84
C ASP A 379 -2.43 -8.60 16.25
N LEU A 380 -1.73 -7.47 16.21
CA LEU A 380 -0.30 -7.35 16.52
C LEU A 380 0.51 -8.39 15.74
N ASN A 381 0.16 -8.61 14.47
CA ASN A 381 0.84 -9.50 13.53
C ASN A 381 1.64 -8.66 12.53
N TRP A 382 2.86 -8.31 12.93
CA TRP A 382 3.73 -7.40 12.20
C TRP A 382 4.26 -8.03 10.91
N GLY A 383 4.41 -9.37 10.88
CA GLY A 383 4.82 -10.11 9.69
C GLY A 383 3.77 -10.05 8.57
N MET A 384 2.50 -10.32 8.89
CA MET A 384 1.40 -10.16 7.92
C MET A 384 1.24 -8.71 7.46
N ALA A 385 1.30 -7.75 8.38
CA ALA A 385 1.23 -6.33 8.03
C ALA A 385 2.36 -5.92 7.06
N ALA A 386 3.60 -6.35 7.33
CA ALA A 386 4.75 -6.09 6.49
C ALA A 386 4.62 -6.76 5.12
N ALA A 387 4.12 -8.00 5.05
CA ALA A 387 3.90 -8.69 3.78
C ALA A 387 2.86 -8.00 2.89
N LEU A 388 1.72 -7.60 3.46
CA LEU A 388 0.69 -6.84 2.74
C LEU A 388 1.20 -5.45 2.32
N ALA A 389 2.03 -4.80 3.14
CA ALA A 389 2.69 -3.55 2.78
C ALA A 389 3.70 -3.73 1.63
N CYS A 390 4.50 -4.80 1.65
CA CYS A 390 5.40 -5.19 0.55
C CYS A 390 4.61 -5.39 -0.76
N LEU A 391 3.50 -6.13 -0.70
CA LEU A 391 2.65 -6.39 -1.87
C LEU A 391 2.07 -5.09 -2.44
N LEU A 392 1.52 -4.22 -1.58
CA LEU A 392 0.96 -2.93 -1.97
C LEU A 392 2.04 -2.01 -2.55
N LEU A 393 3.24 -1.97 -1.94
CA LEU A 393 4.37 -1.17 -2.41
C LEU A 393 4.85 -1.65 -3.78
N PHE A 394 5.04 -2.96 -3.95
CA PHE A 394 5.46 -3.57 -5.21
C PHE A 394 4.48 -3.25 -6.34
N MET A 395 3.18 -3.39 -6.08
CA MET A 395 2.15 -3.00 -7.03
C MET A 395 2.20 -1.50 -7.34
N THR A 396 2.25 -0.64 -6.32
CA THR A 396 2.26 0.81 -6.50
C THR A 396 3.45 1.25 -7.35
N LEU A 397 4.64 0.70 -7.07
CA LEU A 397 5.85 0.96 -7.84
C LEU A 397 5.72 0.43 -9.27
N SER A 398 5.14 -0.75 -9.47
CA SER A 398 4.90 -1.32 -10.80
C SER A 398 3.98 -0.42 -11.64
N ILE A 399 2.91 0.11 -11.05
CA ILE A 399 1.99 1.04 -11.71
C ILE A 399 2.68 2.37 -12.00
N TYR A 400 3.46 2.89 -11.05
CA TYR A 400 4.25 4.10 -11.25
C TYR A 400 5.26 3.96 -12.40
N LEU A 401 6.01 2.85 -12.46
CA LEU A 401 6.98 2.58 -13.51
C LEU A 401 6.31 2.38 -14.88
N LEU A 402 5.19 1.65 -14.92
CA LEU A 402 4.38 1.50 -16.12
C LEU A 402 3.89 2.87 -16.62
N PHE A 403 3.46 3.72 -15.70
CA PHE A 403 2.99 5.06 -16.00
C PHE A 403 4.09 5.95 -16.60
N LEU A 404 5.28 5.95 -16.00
CA LEU A 404 6.44 6.67 -16.55
C LEU A 404 6.80 6.19 -17.96
N ARG A 405 6.69 4.89 -18.20
CA ARG A 405 6.96 4.29 -19.51
C ARG A 405 5.92 4.70 -20.56
N LEU A 406 4.65 4.80 -20.19
CA LEU A 406 3.56 5.18 -21.10
C LEU A 406 3.52 6.67 -21.42
N VAL A 407 3.73 7.53 -20.42
CA VAL A 407 3.67 9.01 -20.59
C VAL A 407 4.95 9.57 -21.20
N GLY A 408 6.03 8.78 -21.16
CA GLY A 408 7.34 9.12 -21.71
C GLY A 408 8.13 9.99 -20.73
N ALA A 409 9.19 9.41 -20.15
CA ALA A 409 10.12 10.11 -19.25
C ALA A 409 10.67 11.42 -19.86
N GLU A 410 10.74 11.51 -21.20
CA GLU A 410 11.23 12.69 -21.92
C GLU A 410 10.26 13.89 -21.93
N ARG A 411 8.95 13.66 -21.73
CA ARG A 411 7.95 14.75 -21.63
C ARG A 411 7.88 15.36 -20.24
N ILE A 412 8.41 14.65 -19.24
CA ILE A 412 8.60 15.13 -17.87
C ILE A 412 10.03 15.68 -17.77
N LYS A 413 10.31 16.78 -18.48
CA LYS A 413 11.54 17.54 -18.20
C LYS A 413 11.38 18.18 -16.82
N LEU A 414 11.98 17.54 -15.82
CA LEU A 414 12.32 18.18 -14.56
C LEU A 414 13.41 19.22 -14.85
N GLY A 415 12.99 20.47 -15.08
CA GLY A 415 13.84 21.68 -15.07
C GLY A 415 14.96 21.70 -16.10
#